data_AF-A0A1B6DQ40-F1
#
_entry.id   AF-A0A1B6DQ40-F1
#
_cell.length_a   1.000
_cell.length_b   1.000
_cell.length_c   1.000
_cell.angle_alpha   90.00
_cell.angle_beta   90.00
_cell.angle_gamma   90.00
#
_symmetry.space_group_name_H-M   'P 1'
#
loop_
_entity.id
_entity.type
_entity.pdbx_description
1 polymer ?
#
loop_
_entity_poly.entity_id
_entity_poly.type
_entity_poly.pdbx_seq_one_letter_code
_entity_poly.pdbx_strand_id
1 'polypeptide(L)'
;ARHAAITSSIYTLNISILVVLIYSWRIGVNFKKYTDLHDVYYGVQIAYFAIIGTQLFMIVLSVVLMIGIFKERSSLVVPWIIGFITFMALEAVAMVYSNVLRDHVNREFDALCK
;
A
#
# COMPACT_ATOMS: atom_id res chain seq x y z
N ALA A 1 -24.88 -6.82 -13.41
CA ALA A 1 -23.47 -6.42 -13.69
C ALA A 1 -23.15 -5.00 -13.17
N ARG A 2 -23.90 -3.96 -13.58
CA ARG A 2 -23.65 -2.55 -13.18
C ARG A 2 -23.59 -2.31 -11.67
N HIS A 3 -24.59 -2.80 -10.93
CA HIS A 3 -24.62 -2.67 -9.47
C HIS A 3 -23.45 -3.36 -8.77
N ALA A 4 -23.05 -4.56 -9.23
CA ALA A 4 -21.91 -5.28 -8.68
C ALA A 4 -20.59 -4.53 -8.87
N ALA A 5 -20.40 -3.90 -10.04
CA ALA A 5 -19.19 -3.12 -10.34
C ALA A 5 -19.10 -1.80 -9.55
N ILE A 6 -20.25 -1.18 -9.26
CA ILE A 6 -20.33 -0.01 -8.37
C ILE A 6 -20.00 -0.42 -6.93
N THR A 7 -20.58 -1.52 -6.46
CA THR A 7 -20.29 -2.06 -5.13
C THR A 7 -18.80 -2.41 -4.98
N SER A 8 -18.18 -3.06 -5.97
CA SER A 8 -16.75 -3.37 -5.92
C SER A 8 -15.87 -2.12 -5.89
N SER A 9 -16.18 -1.09 -6.69
CA SER A 9 -15.47 0.20 -6.65
C SER A 9 -15.53 0.85 -5.26
N ILE A 10 -16.71 0.86 -4.63
CA ILE A 10 -16.89 1.43 -3.28
C ILE A 10 -16.10 0.63 -2.24
N TYR A 11 -16.14 -0.70 -2.27
CA TYR A 11 -15.37 -1.53 -1.34
C TYR A 11 -13.86 -1.32 -1.51
N THR A 12 -13.37 -1.32 -2.75
CA THR A 12 -11.95 -1.07 -3.04
C THR A 12 -11.51 0.31 -2.54
N LEU A 13 -12.36 1.33 -2.67
CA LEU A 13 -12.07 2.67 -2.18
C LEU A 13 -11.99 2.73 -0.65
N ASN A 14 -12.94 2.12 0.05
CA ASN A 14 -12.95 2.08 1.51
C ASN A 14 -11.76 1.32 2.10
N ILE A 15 -11.45 0.14 1.57
CA ILE A 15 -10.26 -0.63 1.98
C ILE A 15 -8.99 0.17 1.71
N SER A 16 -8.93 0.89 0.59
CA SER A 16 -7.77 1.73 0.28
C SER A 16 -7.54 2.85 1.28
N ILE A 17 -8.60 3.53 1.69
CA ILE A 17 -8.50 4.58 2.71
C ILE A 17 -8.08 3.99 4.06
N LEU A 18 -8.61 2.83 4.43
CA LEU A 18 -8.24 2.12 5.66
C LEU A 18 -6.74 1.78 5.69
N VAL A 19 -6.22 1.23 4.60
CA VAL A 19 -4.79 0.87 4.47
C VAL A 19 -3.90 2.11 4.63
N VAL A 20 -4.23 3.22 3.95
CA VAL A 20 -3.47 4.49 4.10
C VAL A 20 -3.47 4.96 5.55
N LEU A 21 -4.61 4.90 6.24
CA LEU A 21 -4.71 5.31 7.64
C LEU A 21 -3.86 4.45 8.57
N ILE A 22 -3.89 3.12 8.40
CA ILE A 22 -3.11 2.18 9.22
C ILE A 22 -1.61 2.42 9.02
N TYR A 23 -1.14 2.56 7.78
CA TYR A 23 0.28 2.79 7.49
C TYR A 23 0.74 4.18 7.91
N SER A 24 -0.09 5.22 7.75
CA SER A 24 0.20 6.57 8.25
C SER A 24 0.30 6.58 9.78
N TRP A 25 -0.59 5.87 10.47
CA TRP A 25 -0.54 5.69 11.92
C TRP A 25 0.74 4.95 12.35
N ARG A 26 1.11 3.88 11.64
CA ARG A 26 2.35 3.12 11.91
C ARG A 26 3.59 4.01 11.80
N ILE A 27 3.67 4.88 10.78
CA ILE A 27 4.76 5.85 10.66
C ILE A 27 4.76 6.81 11.86
N GLY A 28 3.59 7.35 12.23
CA GLY A 28 3.47 8.33 13.33
C GLY A 28 3.83 7.78 14.71
N VAL A 29 3.39 6.57 15.05
CA VAL A 29 3.76 5.91 16.32
C VAL A 29 5.26 5.61 16.38
N ASN A 30 5.82 5.21 15.24
CA ASN A 30 7.23 4.91 15.15
C ASN A 30 8.11 6.17 15.20
N PHE A 31 7.62 7.34 14.77
CA PHE A 31 8.33 8.63 14.79
C PHE A 31 8.89 9.01 16.18
N LYS A 32 8.21 8.60 17.25
CA LYS A 32 8.64 8.84 18.64
C LYS A 32 9.84 8.00 19.10
N LYS A 33 10.23 6.96 18.36
CA LYS A 33 11.38 6.08 18.68
C LYS A 33 12.62 6.34 17.80
N TYR A 34 12.62 7.39 16.98
CA TYR A 34 13.66 7.68 15.97
C TYR A 34 15.02 8.15 16.52
N THR A 35 15.15 8.41 17.83
CA THR A 35 16.37 9.06 18.35
C THR A 35 17.58 8.12 18.41
N ASP A 36 17.42 6.80 18.29
CA ASP A 36 18.49 5.82 18.59
C ASP A 36 19.04 5.06 17.37
N LEU A 37 18.23 4.77 16.33
CA LEU A 37 18.64 3.95 15.16
C LEU A 37 18.25 4.62 13.83
N HIS A 38 19.11 5.49 13.31
CA HIS A 38 18.79 6.40 12.20
C HIS A 38 18.68 5.69 10.84
N ASP A 39 19.68 4.90 10.42
CA ASP A 39 19.75 4.36 9.04
C ASP A 39 18.74 3.24 8.72
N VAL A 40 18.40 2.42 9.72
CA VAL A 40 17.46 1.30 9.53
C VAL A 40 16.02 1.80 9.36
N TYR A 41 15.65 2.84 10.11
CA TYR A 41 14.31 3.37 10.08
C TYR A 41 13.96 4.00 8.73
N TYR A 42 14.96 4.57 8.04
CA TYR A 42 14.78 5.10 6.69
C TYR A 42 14.34 4.02 5.69
N GLY A 43 14.95 2.83 5.71
CA GLY A 43 14.57 1.74 4.78
C GLY A 43 13.13 1.25 5.00
N VAL A 44 12.72 1.11 6.26
CA VAL A 44 11.35 0.71 6.63
C VAL A 44 10.34 1.84 6.31
N GLN A 45 10.72 3.09 6.50
CA GLN A 45 9.88 4.25 6.18
C GLN A 45 9.64 4.39 4.67
N ILE A 46 10.66 4.15 3.83
CA ILE A 46 10.53 4.15 2.37
C ILE A 46 9.57 3.04 1.92
N ALA A 47 9.63 1.86 2.52
CA ALA A 47 8.69 0.77 2.23
C ALA A 47 7.24 1.15 2.58
N TYR A 48 7.01 1.80 3.72
CA TYR A 48 5.67 2.30 4.09
C TYR A 48 5.18 3.43 3.18
N PHE A 49 6.07 4.33 2.74
CA PHE A 49 5.74 5.34 1.72
C PHE A 49 5.37 4.70 0.37
N ALA A 50 6.05 3.64 -0.03
CA ALA A 50 5.71 2.89 -1.24
C ALA A 50 4.30 2.28 -1.16
N ILE A 51 3.93 1.70 0.00
CA ILE A 51 2.59 1.14 0.22
C ILE A 51 1.51 2.22 0.24
N ILE A 52 1.77 3.37 0.86
CA ILE A 52 0.84 4.52 0.81
C ILE A 52 0.70 5.00 -0.64
N GLY A 53 1.79 5.07 -1.39
CA GLY A 53 1.80 5.42 -2.81
C GLY A 53 0.94 4.49 -3.66
N THR A 54 1.12 3.16 -3.54
CA THR A 54 0.29 2.19 -4.27
C THR A 54 -1.18 2.33 -3.94
N GLN A 55 -1.51 2.61 -2.69
CA GLN A 55 -2.89 2.76 -2.26
C GLN A 55 -3.55 4.04 -2.80
N LEU A 56 -2.80 5.13 -2.94
CA LEU A 56 -3.27 6.34 -3.62
C LEU A 56 -3.57 6.08 -5.10
N PHE A 57 -2.71 5.31 -5.79
CA PHE A 57 -2.98 4.89 -7.17
C PHE A 57 -4.21 3.97 -7.27
N MET A 58 -4.45 3.10 -6.29
CA MET A 58 -5.66 2.27 -6.22
C MET A 58 -6.95 3.11 -6.06
N ILE A 59 -6.90 4.22 -5.32
CA ILE A 59 -8.03 5.16 -5.22
C ILE A 59 -8.32 5.80 -6.58
N VAL A 60 -7.29 6.27 -7.29
CA VAL A 60 -7.46 6.86 -8.64
C VAL A 60 -8.05 5.84 -9.61
N LEU A 61 -7.55 4.61 -9.60
CA LEU A 61 -8.08 3.52 -10.42
C LEU A 61 -9.55 3.24 -10.10
N SER A 62 -9.95 3.21 -8.82
CA SER A 62 -11.36 3.03 -8.44
C SER A 62 -12.27 4.14 -8.99
N VAL A 63 -11.81 5.40 -8.98
CA VAL A 63 -12.54 6.53 -9.60
C VAL A 63 -12.66 6.35 -11.12
N VAL A 64 -11.59 5.91 -11.79
CA VAL A 64 -11.61 5.62 -13.24
C VAL A 64 -12.61 4.50 -13.57
N LEU A 65 -12.69 3.46 -12.74
CA LEU A 65 -13.69 2.39 -12.88
C LEU A 65 -15.11 2.95 -12.79
N MET A 66 -15.38 3.79 -11.78
CA MET A 66 -16.68 4.41 -11.59
C MET A 66 -17.07 5.28 -12.79
N ILE A 67 -16.15 6.11 -13.30
CA ILE A 67 -16.37 6.92 -14.52
C ILE A 67 -16.62 6.03 -15.75
N GLY A 68 -15.86 4.92 -15.89
CA GLY A 68 -16.02 3.95 -16.97
C GLY A 68 -17.42 3.32 -17.00
N ILE A 69 -17.96 3.00 -15.82
CA ILE A 69 -19.31 2.44 -15.67
C ILE A 69 -20.39 3.49 -15.99
N PHE A 70 -20.21 4.75 -15.55
CA PHE A 70 -21.15 5.83 -15.82
C PHE A 70 -21.22 6.19 -17.31
N LYS A 71 -20.08 6.23 -18.01
CA LYS A 71 -20.02 6.51 -19.45
C LYS A 71 -20.25 5.28 -20.35
N GLU A 72 -20.62 4.13 -19.78
CA GLU A 72 -20.80 2.84 -20.48
C GLU A 72 -19.61 2.41 -21.35
N ARG A 73 -18.40 2.90 -21.01
CA ARG A 73 -17.17 2.54 -21.72
C ARG A 73 -16.50 1.36 -21.02
N SER A 74 -16.93 0.16 -21.38
CA SER A 74 -16.36 -1.11 -20.88
C SER A 74 -14.85 -1.23 -21.10
N SER A 75 -14.29 -0.49 -22.07
CA SER A 75 -12.84 -0.45 -22.33
C SER A 75 -12.02 0.07 -21.15
N LEU A 76 -12.58 0.92 -20.28
CA LEU A 76 -11.87 1.46 -19.10
C LEU A 76 -11.78 0.47 -17.93
N VAL A 77 -12.50 -0.66 -18.00
CA VAL A 77 -12.42 -1.73 -16.99
C VAL A 77 -11.14 -2.54 -17.14
N VAL A 78 -10.64 -2.73 -18.37
CA VAL A 78 -9.44 -3.55 -18.61
C VAL A 78 -8.17 -2.93 -17.97
N PRO A 79 -7.88 -1.63 -18.16
CA PRO A 79 -6.78 -0.96 -17.45
C PRO A 79 -6.95 -0.98 -15.94
N TRP A 80 -8.19 -0.93 -15.44
CA TRP A 80 -8.46 -1.02 -14.01
C TRP A 80 -8.07 -2.37 -13.43
N ILE A 81 -8.46 -3.48 -14.09
CA ILE A 81 -8.13 -4.84 -13.63
C ILE A 81 -6.61 -5.04 -13.62
N ILE A 82 -5.93 -4.65 -14.70
CA ILE A 82 -4.47 -4.80 -14.81
C ILE A 82 -3.79 -3.98 -13.72
N GLY A 83 -4.16 -2.71 -13.57
CA GLY A 83 -3.60 -1.84 -12.54
C GLY A 83 -3.83 -2.37 -11.14
N PHE A 84 -5.05 -2.85 -10.83
CA PHE A 84 -5.39 -3.40 -9.52
C PHE A 84 -4.51 -4.62 -9.18
N ILE A 85 -4.33 -5.56 -10.11
CA ILE A 85 -3.49 -6.74 -9.90
C ILE A 85 -2.03 -6.33 -9.70
N THR A 86 -1.51 -5.42 -10.54
CA THR A 86 -0.12 -4.95 -10.43
C THR A 86 0.15 -4.25 -9.11
N PHE A 87 -0.74 -3.35 -8.66
CA PHE A 87 -0.54 -2.63 -7.39
C PHE A 87 -0.72 -3.53 -6.17
N MET A 88 -1.64 -4.50 -6.21
CA MET A 88 -1.75 -5.53 -5.16
C MET A 88 -0.46 -6.38 -5.05
N ALA A 89 0.15 -6.74 -6.18
CA ALA A 89 1.42 -7.45 -6.17
C ALA A 89 2.55 -6.58 -5.60
N LEU A 90 2.60 -5.29 -5.95
CA LEU A 90 3.60 -4.37 -5.42
C LEU A 90 3.46 -4.18 -3.90
N GLU A 91 2.23 -4.05 -3.40
CA GLU A 91 1.95 -3.96 -1.96
C GLU A 91 2.44 -5.20 -1.22
N ALA A 92 2.15 -6.40 -1.74
CA ALA A 92 2.61 -7.65 -1.14
C ALA A 92 4.14 -7.74 -1.08
N VAL A 93 4.83 -7.35 -2.16
CA VAL A 93 6.30 -7.31 -2.20
C VAL A 93 6.86 -6.29 -1.22
N ALA A 94 6.30 -5.08 -1.16
CA ALA A 94 6.73 -4.05 -0.21
C ALA A 94 6.53 -4.48 1.25
N MET A 95 5.44 -5.20 1.54
CA MET A 95 5.19 -5.77 2.86
C MET A 95 6.24 -6.81 3.24
N VAL A 96 6.49 -7.79 2.36
CA VAL A 96 7.52 -8.82 2.59
C VAL A 96 8.90 -8.18 2.74
N TYR A 97 9.23 -7.22 1.88
CA TYR A 97 10.50 -6.49 1.94
C TYR A 97 10.67 -5.77 3.28
N SER A 98 9.63 -5.08 3.77
CA SER A 98 9.67 -4.40 5.07
C SER A 98 9.87 -5.37 6.23
N ASN A 99 9.33 -6.59 6.13
CA ASN A 99 9.50 -7.63 7.15
C ASN A 99 10.91 -8.24 7.11
N VAL A 100 11.43 -8.53 5.92
CA VAL A 100 12.79 -9.08 5.75
C VAL A 100 13.84 -8.07 6.20
N LEU A 101 13.68 -6.78 5.86
CA LEU A 101 14.59 -5.73 6.33
C LEU A 101 14.63 -5.68 7.86
N ARG A 102 13.47 -5.82 8.49
CA ARG A 102 13.35 -5.83 9.95
C ARG A 102 14.02 -7.05 10.58
N ASP A 103 13.94 -8.21 9.94
CA ASP A 103 14.56 -9.44 10.42
C ASP A 103 16.09 -9.44 10.25
N HIS A 104 16.58 -8.98 9.09
CA HIS A 104 18.03 -8.78 8.87
C HIS A 104 18.63 -7.83 9.91
N VAL A 105 17.93 -6.74 10.23
CA VAL A 105 18.40 -5.80 11.26
C VAL A 105 18.41 -6.44 12.64
N ASN A 106 17.32 -7.10 13.04
CA ASN A 106 17.27 -7.74 14.36
C ASN A 106 18.41 -8.75 14.53
N ARG A 107 18.80 -9.44 13.45
CA ARG A 107 19.87 -10.43 13.45
C ARG A 107 21.27 -9.80 13.49
N GLU A 108 21.50 -8.68 12.80
CA GLU A 108 22.75 -7.90 12.87
C GLU A 108 22.95 -7.29 14.27
N PHE A 109 21.88 -6.79 14.90
CA PHE A 109 21.93 -6.29 16.27
C PHE A 109 22.29 -7.38 17.30
N ASP A 110 21.75 -8.59 17.14
CA ASP A 110 22.04 -9.72 18.04
C ASP A 110 23.48 -10.25 17.87
N ALA A 111 24.07 -10.08 16.68
CA ALA A 111 25.46 -10.43 16.40
C ALA A 111 26.46 -9.42 16.97
N LEU A 112 26.10 -8.14 17.07
CA LEU A 112 26.93 -7.07 17.65
C LEU A 112 26.92 -7.06 19.19
N CYS A 113 25.92 -7.69 19.81
CA CYS A 113 25.78 -7.80 21.27
C CYS A 113 26.42 -9.06 21.88
N LYS A 114 27.23 -9.81 21.12
CA LYS A 114 28.02 -10.97 21.59
C LYS A 114 29.51 -10.66 21.61
#